data_AF-A0A959XVU0-F1
#
_entry.id   AF-A0A959XVU0-F1
#
_cell.length_a   1.000
_cell.length_b   1.000
_cell.length_c   1.000
_cell.angle_alpha   90.00
_cell.angle_beta   90.00
_cell.angle_gamma   90.00
#
_symmetry.space_group_name_H-M   'P 1'
#
loop_
_entity.id
_entity.type
_entity.pdbx_description
1 polymer ?
#
loop_
_entity_poly.entity_id
_entity_poly.type
_entity_poly.pdbx_seq_one_letter_code
_entity_poly.pdbx_strand_id
1 'polypeptide(L)'
;TAPTGGENLVVLVPIASGSEDTDALREACFTTIADRIQRHLGMDIRAHLKVKRSYCVRDLEEDHHAFRGNAYGLASTLAQTGPFRPAIKSRKVKGLYFAGQLSVPGPGLPPALISGQVAADLIIKELHRR
;
A
#
# COMPACT_ATOMS: atom_id res chain seq x y z
N THR A 1 18.53 -6.69 -1.81
CA THR A 1 19.98 -6.50 -2.01
C THR A 1 20.39 -7.25 -3.27
N ALA A 2 21.40 -6.75 -3.99
CA ALA A 2 21.91 -7.37 -5.21
C ALA A 2 23.27 -8.02 -4.95
N PRO A 3 23.66 -9.09 -5.67
CA PRO A 3 25.01 -9.63 -5.62
C PRO A 3 26.03 -8.63 -6.19
N THR A 4 27.32 -8.84 -5.94
CA THR A 4 28.40 -8.00 -6.47
C THR A 4 28.30 -7.89 -8.00
N GLY A 5 28.31 -6.65 -8.52
CA GLY A 5 28.14 -6.36 -9.95
C GLY A 5 26.71 -6.47 -10.46
N GLY A 6 25.73 -6.72 -9.59
CA GLY A 6 24.31 -6.70 -9.90
C GLY A 6 23.59 -5.48 -9.32
N GLU A 7 22.39 -5.23 -9.83
CA GLU A 7 21.50 -4.17 -9.36
C GLU A 7 20.11 -4.73 -9.08
N ASN A 8 19.41 -4.10 -8.13
CA ASN A 8 18.01 -4.39 -7.84
C ASN A 8 17.15 -3.23 -8.32
N LEU A 9 16.48 -3.40 -9.46
CA LEU A 9 15.54 -2.42 -9.98
C LEU A 9 14.14 -2.69 -9.43
N VAL A 10 13.53 -1.67 -8.84
CA VAL A 10 12.11 -1.66 -8.46
C VAL A 10 11.41 -0.60 -9.29
N VAL A 11 10.41 -1.00 -10.07
CA VAL A 11 9.59 -0.09 -10.87
C VAL A 11 8.17 -0.09 -10.30
N LEU A 12 7.71 1.09 -9.89
CA LEU A 12 6.35 1.28 -9.40
C LEU A 12 5.49 1.90 -10.51
N VAL A 13 4.36 1.25 -10.81
CA VAL A 13 3.38 1.75 -11.77
C VAL A 13 2.05 2.01 -11.06
N PRO A 14 1.50 3.24 -11.13
CA PRO A 14 0.22 3.52 -10.53
C PRO A 14 -0.91 2.88 -11.36
N ILE A 15 -1.76 2.12 -10.67
CA ILE A 15 -2.99 1.53 -11.21
C ILE A 15 -4.14 1.77 -10.22
N ALA A 16 -5.38 1.63 -10.68
CA ALA A 16 -6.53 1.79 -9.81
C ALA A 16 -6.71 0.59 -8.86
N SER A 17 -7.25 0.84 -7.66
CA SER A 17 -7.61 -0.24 -6.73
C SER A 17 -8.70 -1.13 -7.33
N GLY A 18 -8.56 -2.44 -7.21
CA GLY A 18 -9.49 -3.43 -7.76
C GLY A 18 -9.47 -3.47 -9.29
N SER A 19 -8.41 -2.96 -9.92
CA SER A 19 -8.14 -3.26 -11.32
C SER A 19 -7.95 -4.76 -11.52
N GLU A 20 -8.33 -5.23 -12.71
CA GLU A 20 -8.04 -6.60 -13.11
C GLU A 20 -6.54 -6.85 -13.10
N ASP A 21 -6.17 -8.00 -12.57
CA ASP A 21 -4.78 -8.38 -12.34
C ASP A 21 -4.56 -9.79 -12.89
N THR A 22 -4.11 -9.90 -14.13
CA THR A 22 -3.81 -11.18 -14.79
C THR A 22 -2.34 -11.21 -15.18
N ASP A 23 -1.75 -12.40 -15.27
CA ASP A 23 -0.34 -12.54 -15.66
C ASP A 23 -0.08 -11.94 -17.04
N ALA A 24 -1.05 -12.03 -17.96
CA ALA A 24 -0.98 -11.39 -19.27
C ALA A 24 -0.91 -9.86 -19.18
N LEU A 25 -1.72 -9.22 -18.32
CA LEU A 25 -1.67 -7.77 -18.11
C LEU A 25 -0.35 -7.34 -17.44
N ARG A 26 0.14 -8.12 -16.47
CA ARG A 26 1.44 -7.89 -15.83
C ARG A 26 2.58 -7.96 -16.86
N GLU A 27 2.55 -8.93 -17.76
CA GLU A 27 3.57 -9.07 -18.81
C GLU A 27 3.51 -7.95 -19.86
N ALA A 28 2.31 -7.55 -20.26
CA ALA A 28 2.12 -6.40 -21.16
C ALA A 28 2.64 -5.10 -20.52
N CYS A 29 2.38 -4.90 -19.23
CA CYS A 29 2.91 -3.77 -18.47
C CYS A 29 4.45 -3.82 -18.40
N PHE A 30 5.02 -4.98 -18.08
CA PHE A 30 6.48 -5.17 -18.05
C PHE A 30 7.12 -4.87 -19.41
N THR A 31 6.55 -5.36 -20.51
CA THR A 31 7.04 -5.09 -21.87
C THR A 31 7.07 -3.60 -22.16
N THR A 32 5.97 -2.89 -21.82
CA THR A 32 5.87 -1.44 -21.99
C THR A 32 6.94 -0.68 -21.18
N ILE A 33 7.21 -1.12 -19.96
CA ILE A 33 8.25 -0.56 -19.08
C ILE A 33 9.64 -0.82 -19.66
N ALA A 34 9.93 -2.05 -20.08
CA ALA A 34 11.21 -2.43 -20.64
C ALA A 34 11.52 -1.63 -21.92
N ASP A 35 10.55 -1.49 -22.82
CA ASP A 35 10.69 -0.69 -24.04
C ASP A 35 10.90 0.80 -23.71
N ARG A 36 10.21 1.33 -22.69
CA ARG A 36 10.44 2.70 -22.20
C ARG A 36 11.87 2.87 -21.69
N ILE A 37 12.33 1.98 -20.84
CA ILE A 37 13.68 2.03 -20.27
C ILE A 37 14.72 1.94 -21.38
N GLN A 38 14.56 1.01 -22.34
CA GLN A 38 15.45 0.88 -23.48
C GLN A 38 15.52 2.17 -24.31
N ARG A 39 14.37 2.80 -24.59
CA ARG A 39 14.35 4.07 -25.31
C ARG A 39 15.07 5.20 -24.59
N HIS A 40 15.05 5.21 -23.26
CA HIS A 40 15.67 6.28 -22.48
C HIS A 40 17.14 6.02 -22.15
N LEU A 41 17.54 4.75 -21.97
CA LEU A 41 18.90 4.37 -21.54
C LEU A 41 19.74 3.75 -22.66
N GLY A 42 19.16 3.46 -23.82
CA GLY A 42 19.85 2.80 -24.94
C GLY A 42 20.20 1.33 -24.68
N MET A 43 19.67 0.74 -23.61
CA MET A 43 20.00 -0.63 -23.17
C MET A 43 18.72 -1.43 -22.92
N ASP A 44 18.65 -2.63 -23.47
CA ASP A 44 17.55 -3.55 -23.21
C ASP A 44 17.79 -4.32 -21.90
N ILE A 45 17.06 -3.94 -20.85
CA ILE A 45 17.14 -4.58 -19.53
C ILE A 45 16.75 -6.05 -19.55
N ARG A 46 15.96 -6.51 -20.54
CA ARG A 46 15.52 -7.91 -20.65
C ARG A 46 16.70 -8.85 -20.81
N ALA A 47 17.77 -8.42 -21.49
CA ALA A 47 19.00 -9.18 -21.66
C ALA A 47 19.79 -9.38 -20.35
N HIS A 48 19.54 -8.55 -19.34
CA HIS A 48 20.26 -8.54 -18.07
C HIS A 48 19.44 -9.11 -16.91
N LEU A 49 18.19 -9.53 -17.15
CA LEU A 49 17.33 -10.08 -16.10
C LEU A 49 17.85 -11.43 -15.59
N LYS A 50 18.07 -11.51 -14.28
CA LYS A 50 18.32 -12.77 -13.56
C LYS A 50 17.09 -13.26 -12.81
N VAL A 51 16.31 -12.33 -12.27
CA VAL A 51 15.07 -12.60 -11.55
C VAL A 51 14.08 -11.50 -11.92
N LYS A 52 12.82 -11.89 -12.21
CA LYS A 52 11.69 -10.98 -12.37
C LYS A 52 10.60 -11.39 -11.39
N ARG A 53 10.11 -10.45 -10.60
CA ARG A 53 8.94 -10.62 -9.73
C ARG A 53 8.01 -9.44 -9.94
N SER A 54 6.71 -9.73 -9.99
CA SER A 54 5.65 -8.74 -10.06
C SER A 54 4.79 -8.86 -8.81
N TYR A 55 4.34 -7.73 -8.29
CA TYR A 55 3.50 -7.65 -7.09
C TYR A 55 2.41 -6.60 -7.34
N CYS A 56 1.15 -6.99 -7.24
CA CYS A 56 0.01 -6.22 -7.72
C CYS A 56 -1.26 -6.50 -6.88
N VAL A 57 -2.42 -6.08 -7.38
CA VAL A 57 -3.73 -6.09 -6.69
C VAL A 57 -4.03 -7.43 -6.03
N ARG A 58 -3.92 -8.54 -6.76
CA ARG A 58 -4.21 -9.88 -6.23
C ARG A 58 -3.29 -10.24 -5.06
N ASP A 59 -2.00 -9.92 -5.17
CA ASP A 59 -1.04 -10.24 -4.12
C ASP A 59 -1.32 -9.41 -2.85
N LEU A 60 -1.69 -8.13 -3.01
CA LEU A 60 -2.10 -7.27 -1.90
C LEU A 60 -3.39 -7.75 -1.21
N GLU A 61 -4.34 -8.29 -1.98
CA GLU A 61 -5.56 -8.90 -1.43
C GLU A 61 -5.26 -10.18 -0.66
N GLU A 62 -4.37 -11.03 -1.18
CA GLU A 62 -4.01 -12.32 -0.60
C GLU A 62 -3.14 -12.17 0.65
N ASP A 63 -2.03 -11.43 0.56
CA ASP A 63 -1.02 -11.34 1.62
C ASP A 63 -1.42 -10.40 2.77
N HIS A 64 -2.23 -9.37 2.46
CA HIS A 64 -2.51 -8.28 3.39
C HIS A 64 -4.00 -8.06 3.65
N HIS A 65 -4.88 -8.86 3.03
CA HIS A 65 -6.34 -8.66 3.08
C HIS A 65 -6.72 -7.22 2.72
N ALA A 66 -5.94 -6.60 1.83
CA ALA A 66 -6.12 -5.21 1.47
C ALA A 66 -7.37 -5.09 0.60
N PHE A 67 -8.37 -4.34 1.07
CA PHE A 67 -9.61 -4.15 0.31
C PHE A 67 -9.33 -3.64 -1.11
N ARG A 68 -9.74 -4.39 -2.14
CA ARG A 68 -9.48 -4.06 -3.55
C ARG A 68 -7.99 -3.90 -3.88
N GLY A 69 -7.11 -4.62 -3.18
CA GLY A 69 -5.66 -4.55 -3.36
C GLY A 69 -5.08 -3.15 -3.21
N ASN A 70 -5.64 -2.34 -2.30
CA ASN A 70 -5.15 -0.98 -2.09
C ASN A 70 -3.80 -0.99 -1.34
N ALA A 71 -2.78 -0.35 -1.89
CA ALA A 71 -1.47 -0.23 -1.25
C ALA A 71 -1.34 0.99 -0.32
N TYR A 72 -2.19 2.02 -0.51
CA TYR A 72 -2.01 3.35 0.09
C TYR A 72 -3.20 3.84 0.93
N GLY A 73 -4.17 2.98 1.24
CA GLY A 73 -5.32 3.32 2.08
C GLY A 73 -6.35 4.21 1.39
N LEU A 74 -7.00 5.07 2.18
CA LEU A 74 -8.06 5.97 1.68
C LEU A 74 -7.52 7.01 0.70
N ALA A 75 -8.32 7.35 -0.30
CA ALA A 75 -7.97 8.37 -1.28
C ALA A 75 -7.87 9.76 -0.64
N SER A 76 -7.07 10.64 -1.25
CA SER A 76 -6.87 12.02 -0.78
C SER A 76 -8.03 12.95 -1.17
N THR A 77 -9.25 12.57 -0.83
CA THR A 77 -10.45 13.41 -1.04
C THR A 77 -10.74 14.26 0.20
N LEU A 78 -11.44 15.38 0.05
CA LEU A 78 -11.82 16.24 1.20
C LEU A 78 -12.59 15.45 2.28
N ALA A 79 -13.48 14.55 1.87
CA ALA A 79 -14.27 13.71 2.78
C ALA A 79 -13.45 12.60 3.46
N GLN A 80 -12.23 12.32 3.00
CA GLN A 80 -11.36 11.27 3.53
C GLN A 80 -10.05 11.82 4.12
N THR A 81 -10.01 13.12 4.43
CA THR A 81 -8.84 13.81 4.97
C THR A 81 -9.16 14.54 6.27
N GLY A 82 -8.12 14.75 7.09
CA GLY A 82 -8.21 15.44 8.37
C GLY A 82 -9.32 14.91 9.29
N PRO A 83 -10.21 15.78 9.82
CA PRO A 83 -11.26 15.39 10.76
C PRO A 83 -12.36 14.50 10.16
N PHE A 84 -12.44 14.41 8.83
CA PHE A 84 -13.43 13.59 8.12
C PHE A 84 -12.98 12.15 7.91
N ARG A 85 -11.74 11.80 8.26
CA ARG A 85 -11.27 10.41 8.29
C ARG A 85 -12.08 9.57 9.28
N PRO A 86 -12.17 8.24 9.06
CA PRO A 86 -12.76 7.33 10.03
C PRO A 86 -12.12 7.51 11.42
N ALA A 87 -12.98 7.72 12.41
CA ALA A 87 -12.57 7.88 13.80
C ALA A 87 -11.98 6.58 14.34
N ILE A 88 -11.01 6.69 15.24
CA ILE A 88 -10.39 5.55 15.92
C ILE A 88 -11.42 4.79 16.78
N LYS A 89 -12.39 5.45 17.40
CA LYS A 89 -13.41 4.79 18.22
C LYS A 89 -14.69 4.51 17.44
N SER A 90 -15.22 3.29 17.54
CA SER A 90 -16.52 2.94 16.97
C SER A 90 -17.65 3.69 17.66
N ARG A 91 -18.55 4.29 16.85
CA ARG A 91 -19.79 4.92 17.34
C ARG A 91 -20.90 3.90 17.60
N LYS A 92 -20.79 2.69 17.06
CA LYS A 92 -21.84 1.66 17.07
C LYS A 92 -21.57 0.56 18.10
N VAL A 93 -20.31 0.21 18.33
CA VAL A 93 -19.90 -0.90 19.20
C VAL A 93 -19.06 -0.35 20.35
N LYS A 94 -19.53 -0.56 21.58
CA LYS A 94 -18.80 -0.13 22.78
C LYS A 94 -17.54 -0.98 22.94
N GLY A 95 -16.41 -0.33 23.23
CA GLY A 95 -15.11 -1.01 23.42
C GLY A 95 -14.39 -1.39 22.13
N LEU A 96 -14.91 -1.02 20.95
CA LEU A 96 -14.23 -1.26 19.67
C LEU A 96 -13.46 -0.03 19.20
N TYR A 97 -12.18 -0.23 18.90
CA TYR A 97 -11.25 0.78 18.39
C TYR A 97 -10.53 0.27 17.14
N PHE A 98 -10.18 1.19 16.24
CA PHE A 98 -9.51 0.95 14.98
C PHE A 98 -8.12 1.57 15.03
N ALA A 99 -7.12 0.85 14.52
CA ALA A 99 -5.75 1.33 14.39
C ALA A 99 -5.20 1.00 13.00
N GLY A 100 -4.26 1.81 12.54
CA GLY A 100 -3.56 1.64 11.26
C GLY A 100 -4.00 2.64 10.19
N GLN A 101 -3.57 2.38 8.96
CA GLN A 101 -3.54 3.35 7.85
C GLN A 101 -4.90 3.89 7.37
N LEU A 102 -6.00 3.23 7.71
CA LEU A 102 -7.36 3.62 7.31
C LEU A 102 -8.06 4.53 8.33
N SER A 103 -7.45 4.76 9.48
CA SER A 103 -7.98 5.61 10.55
C SER A 103 -7.11 6.87 10.74
N VAL A 104 -7.50 7.76 11.65
CA VAL A 104 -6.67 8.91 12.03
C VAL A 104 -5.30 8.41 12.54
N PRO A 105 -4.16 8.98 12.11
CA PRO A 105 -4.00 10.21 11.32
C PRO A 105 -3.96 10.02 9.79
N GLY A 106 -3.76 8.80 9.27
CA GLY A 106 -3.78 8.53 7.84
C GLY A 106 -2.85 7.41 7.41
N PRO A 107 -2.52 7.34 6.09
CA PRO A 107 -1.72 6.26 5.52
C PRO A 107 -0.21 6.45 5.72
N GLY A 108 0.54 5.37 5.51
CA GLY A 108 2.00 5.33 5.65
C GLY A 108 2.47 4.81 7.00
N LEU A 109 3.74 4.41 7.08
CA LEU A 109 4.31 3.75 8.25
C LEU A 109 4.26 4.63 9.52
N PRO A 110 4.75 5.89 9.53
CA PRO A 110 4.68 6.70 10.75
C PRO A 110 3.23 6.98 11.21
N PRO A 111 2.30 7.36 10.33
CA PRO A 111 0.88 7.51 10.69
C PRO A 111 0.24 6.23 11.25
N ALA A 112 0.53 5.06 10.68
CA ALA A 112 -0.01 3.79 11.17
C ALA A 112 0.48 3.47 12.59
N LEU A 113 1.76 3.74 12.90
CA LEU A 113 2.31 3.56 14.24
C LEU A 113 1.66 4.53 15.25
N ILE A 114 1.53 5.80 14.88
CA ILE A 114 0.87 6.82 15.72
C ILE A 114 -0.59 6.45 15.96
N SER A 115 -1.29 5.95 14.94
CA SER A 115 -2.68 5.48 15.07
C SER A 115 -2.83 4.40 16.15
N GLY A 116 -1.90 3.44 16.20
CA GLY A 116 -1.85 2.43 17.26
C GLY A 116 -1.66 3.01 18.65
N GLN A 117 -0.74 3.97 18.81
CA GLN A 117 -0.51 4.67 20.07
C GLN A 117 -1.77 5.41 20.53
N VAL A 118 -2.41 6.18 19.64
CA VAL A 118 -3.63 6.93 19.97
C VAL A 118 -4.78 5.99 20.35
N ALA A 119 -4.92 4.85 19.66
CA ALA A 119 -5.92 3.85 20.03
C ALA A 119 -5.68 3.28 21.44
N ALA A 120 -4.43 2.94 21.77
CA ALA A 120 -4.06 2.45 23.10
C ALA A 120 -4.33 3.49 24.20
N ASP A 121 -3.94 4.74 23.99
CA ASP A 121 -4.16 5.84 24.95
C ASP A 121 -5.65 6.07 25.20
N LEU A 122 -6.48 5.99 24.14
CA LEU A 122 -7.93 6.09 24.27
C LEU A 122 -8.54 4.95 25.09
N ILE A 123 -8.06 3.73 24.90
CA ILE A 123 -8.49 2.55 25.66
C ILE A 123 -8.14 2.74 27.15
N ILE A 124 -6.89 3.06 27.45
CA ILE A 124 -6.40 3.25 28.84
C ILE A 124 -7.21 4.33 29.55
N LYS A 125 -7.44 5.47 28.87
CA LYS A 125 -8.23 6.58 29.42
C LYS A 125 -9.67 6.18 29.75
N GLU A 126 -10.27 5.31 28.95
CA GLU A 126 -11.65 4.86 29.18
C GLU A 126 -11.76 3.81 30.27
N LEU A 127 -10.74 2.95 30.42
CA LEU A 127 -10.65 2.00 31.53
C LEU A 127 -10.49 2.70 32.88
N HIS A 128 -9.66 3.75 32.97
CA HIS A 128 -9.50 4.52 34.22
C HIS A 128 -10.71 5.40 34.59
N ARG A 129 -11.66 5.60 33.67
CA ARG A 129 -12.90 6.35 33.94
C ARG A 129 -14.06 5.47 34.43
N ARG A 130 -13.89 4.15 34.39
CA ARG A 130 -14.85 3.17 34.92
C ARG A 130 -14.50 2.82 36.36
#